data_AF-H3DNA5-F1
#
_entry.id   AF-H3DNA5-F1
#
_cell.length_a   1.000
_cell.length_b   1.000
_cell.length_c   1.000
_cell.angle_alpha   90.00
_cell.angle_beta   90.00
_cell.angle_gamma   90.00
#
_symmetry.space_group_name_H-M   'P 1'
#
loop_
_entity.id
_entity.type
_entity.pdbx_description
1 polymer ?
#
loop_
_entity_poly.entity_id
_entity_poly.type
_entity_poly.pdbx_seq_one_letter_code
_entity_poly.pdbx_strand_id
1 'polypeptide(L)'
;PQGLDGAFPSDLCGDYQQQMEKLEMENIKMYKKDLLDDIQKLKLEIDKVEWRKYAIFEFTESASKITEKSKLFSSGKKKFNMEPRKGISYLVENKLLDERAPAIAEFLYKEEGLNKTAIGEFLGEREELHLQTLKAFVDLHEFSDLNLVQALSRQFLWSFRLPGEAQKIDRMMEAFATRYCDCNANVFQSSDTCYILSFAIIMLNTSLHNPCVKDKTTLERFISMNRGINNGGDLPDELLSKLYESIHSEPFKIPEDDGNDLTHTFFNPDREGWLLKLGGRVKTWKRRWFILTDNCLYYFEFTTDKEPRGIIPLENLCVREVPYPRKPFCLELYNPNCPRQKIKACKTETDGRVVEGKHQSYTISAPSAEERDSWIDAIRASITKDPFYDLVSVRKKKVINTTPE
;
A
#
# COMPACT_ATOMS: atom_id res chain seq x y z
N PRO A 1 55.60 -109.62 -65.95
CA PRO A 1 55.63 -110.41 -64.70
C PRO A 1 55.78 -109.49 -63.49
N GLN A 2 54.65 -109.27 -62.81
CA GLN A 2 54.46 -108.91 -61.39
C GLN A 2 55.23 -107.72 -60.79
N GLY A 3 54.44 -106.67 -60.50
CA GLY A 3 54.20 -106.22 -59.11
C GLY A 3 55.12 -105.14 -58.57
N LEU A 4 54.54 -103.98 -58.26
CA LEU A 4 54.77 -103.20 -57.03
C LEU A 4 53.72 -102.08 -56.98
N ASP A 5 52.58 -102.41 -56.36
CA ASP A 5 51.60 -101.43 -55.88
C ASP A 5 52.24 -100.63 -54.74
N GLY A 6 52.62 -99.39 -55.02
CA GLY A 6 52.88 -98.37 -54.01
C GLY A 6 51.60 -97.63 -53.70
N ALA A 7 50.82 -98.12 -52.73
CA ALA A 7 49.69 -97.39 -52.18
C ALA A 7 50.19 -96.13 -51.46
N PHE A 8 50.04 -94.97 -52.09
CA PHE A 8 49.96 -93.69 -51.37
C PHE A 8 48.60 -93.64 -50.66
N PRO A 9 48.53 -93.32 -49.36
CA PRO A 9 47.24 -93.24 -48.67
C PRO A 9 46.46 -92.02 -49.21
N SER A 10 45.42 -92.28 -50.01
CA SER A 10 44.43 -91.29 -50.43
C SER A 10 43.56 -90.78 -49.28
N ASP A 11 43.65 -91.40 -48.10
CA ASP A 11 42.81 -91.12 -46.93
C ASP A 11 43.25 -89.89 -46.11
N LEU A 12 44.45 -89.36 -46.34
CA LEU A 12 44.91 -88.13 -45.65
C LEU A 12 44.29 -86.85 -46.25
N CYS A 13 43.80 -86.86 -47.49
CA CYS A 13 43.28 -85.65 -48.15
C CYS A 13 41.83 -85.34 -47.72
N GLY A 14 40.99 -86.38 -47.58
CA GLY A 14 39.58 -86.23 -47.19
C GLY A 14 39.38 -85.84 -45.72
N ASP A 15 40.22 -86.37 -44.82
CA ASP A 15 40.14 -86.11 -43.38
C ASP A 15 40.62 -84.68 -43.03
N TYR A 16 41.63 -84.18 -43.75
CA TYR A 16 42.08 -82.79 -43.67
C TYR A 16 41.03 -81.81 -44.22
N GLN A 17 40.35 -82.14 -45.32
CA GLN A 17 39.28 -81.32 -45.88
C GLN A 17 38.08 -81.20 -44.91
N GLN A 18 37.66 -82.32 -44.30
CA GLN A 18 36.61 -82.34 -43.29
C GLN A 18 36.99 -81.57 -42.01
N GLN A 19 38.25 -81.65 -41.57
CA GLN A 19 38.75 -80.85 -40.44
C GLN A 19 38.74 -79.35 -40.74
N MET A 20 39.13 -78.94 -41.96
CA MET A 20 39.10 -77.54 -42.36
C MET A 20 37.67 -76.98 -42.43
N GLU A 21 36.72 -77.73 -43.01
CA GLU A 21 35.31 -77.34 -43.04
C GLU A 21 34.70 -77.21 -41.63
N LYS A 22 35.12 -78.07 -40.71
CA LYS A 22 34.67 -78.03 -39.30
C LYS A 22 35.22 -76.81 -38.56
N LEU A 23 36.49 -76.46 -38.81
CA LEU A 23 37.14 -75.24 -38.30
C LEU A 23 36.51 -73.97 -38.86
N GLU A 24 36.19 -73.95 -40.17
CA GLU A 24 35.46 -72.84 -40.79
C GLU A 24 34.06 -72.68 -40.20
N MET A 25 33.33 -73.78 -40.00
CA MET A 25 32.03 -73.75 -39.34
C MET A 25 32.10 -73.27 -37.87
N GLU A 26 33.15 -73.61 -37.14
CA GLU A 26 33.39 -73.07 -35.79
C GLU A 26 33.72 -71.58 -35.81
N ASN A 27 34.56 -71.12 -36.74
CA ASN A 27 34.85 -69.70 -36.93
C ASN A 27 33.59 -68.91 -37.31
N ILE A 28 32.74 -69.44 -38.20
CA ILE A 28 31.46 -68.82 -38.57
C ILE A 28 30.51 -68.77 -37.36
N LYS A 29 30.46 -69.82 -36.54
CA LYS A 29 29.66 -69.82 -35.30
C LYS A 29 30.14 -68.79 -34.29
N MET A 30 31.46 -68.65 -34.12
CA MET A 30 32.07 -67.66 -33.24
C MET A 30 31.78 -66.25 -33.74
N TYR A 31 32.00 -65.98 -35.03
CA TYR A 31 31.69 -64.69 -35.66
C TYR A 31 30.20 -64.34 -35.58
N LYS A 32 29.31 -65.32 -35.75
CA LYS A 32 27.87 -65.14 -35.57
C LYS A 32 27.52 -64.78 -34.12
N LYS A 33 28.22 -65.35 -33.13
CA LYS A 33 28.03 -65.02 -31.72
C LYS A 33 28.48 -63.60 -31.41
N ASP A 34 29.65 -63.20 -31.89
CA ASP A 34 30.16 -61.84 -31.71
C ASP A 34 29.21 -60.81 -32.34
N LEU A 35 28.71 -61.09 -33.55
CA LEU A 35 27.68 -60.25 -34.19
C LEU A 35 26.38 -60.15 -33.37
N LEU A 36 25.94 -61.23 -32.73
CA LEU A 36 24.75 -61.21 -31.89
C LEU A 36 24.96 -60.37 -30.63
N ASP A 37 26.14 -60.48 -30.01
CA ASP A 37 26.51 -59.69 -28.83
C ASP A 37 26.62 -58.20 -29.18
N ASP A 38 27.17 -57.87 -30.35
CA ASP A 38 27.23 -56.48 -30.84
C ASP A 38 25.84 -55.93 -31.19
N ILE A 39 24.96 -56.73 -31.78
CA ILE A 39 23.54 -56.36 -31.98
C ILE A 39 22.86 -56.09 -30.64
N GLN A 40 23.13 -56.89 -29.60
CA GLN A 40 22.59 -56.65 -28.27
C GLN A 40 23.13 -55.35 -27.65
N LYS A 41 24.42 -55.06 -27.78
CA LYS A 41 25.00 -53.79 -27.31
C LYS A 41 24.37 -52.60 -28.02
N LEU A 42 24.23 -52.67 -29.35
CA LEU A 42 23.60 -51.61 -30.14
C LEU A 42 22.13 -51.38 -29.73
N LYS A 43 21.37 -52.45 -29.45
CA LYS A 43 20.01 -52.33 -28.90
C LYS A 43 20.00 -51.58 -27.57
N LEU A 44 20.88 -51.94 -26.64
CA LEU A 44 20.98 -51.27 -25.34
C LEU A 44 21.39 -49.79 -25.47
N GLU A 45 22.23 -49.45 -26.45
CA GLU A 45 22.57 -48.06 -26.72
C GLU A 45 21.41 -47.28 -27.33
N ILE A 46 20.66 -47.87 -28.26
CA ILE A 46 19.44 -47.27 -28.83
C ILE A 46 18.43 -46.99 -27.72
N ASP A 47 18.17 -47.96 -26.84
CA ASP A 47 17.25 -47.80 -25.70
C ASP A 47 17.68 -46.66 -24.77
N LYS A 48 19.00 -46.53 -24.51
CA LYS A 48 19.55 -45.42 -23.72
C LYS A 48 19.37 -44.06 -24.40
N VAL A 49 19.56 -44.00 -25.71
CA VAL A 49 19.38 -42.75 -26.48
C VAL A 49 17.91 -42.35 -26.53
N GLU A 50 17.00 -43.31 -26.72
CA GLU A 50 15.56 -43.05 -26.68
C GLU A 50 15.12 -42.54 -25.31
N TRP A 51 15.58 -43.18 -24.22
CA TRP A 51 15.27 -42.73 -22.87
C TRP A 51 15.78 -41.33 -22.58
N ARG A 52 17.02 -41.01 -22.99
CA ARG A 52 17.58 -39.64 -22.87
C ARG A 52 16.77 -38.62 -23.66
N LYS A 53 16.34 -38.96 -24.88
CA LYS A 53 15.52 -38.08 -25.72
C LYS A 53 14.16 -37.80 -25.06
N TYR A 54 13.53 -38.81 -24.48
CA TYR A 54 12.28 -38.66 -23.73
C TYR A 54 12.45 -37.77 -22.49
N ALA A 55 13.49 -38.02 -21.69
CA ALA A 55 13.79 -37.23 -20.50
C ALA A 55 14.07 -35.76 -20.82
N ILE A 56 14.83 -35.49 -21.90
CA ILE A 56 15.08 -34.12 -22.37
C ILE A 56 13.78 -33.47 -22.83
N PHE A 57 12.93 -34.19 -23.58
CA PHE A 57 11.64 -33.67 -24.03
C PHE A 57 10.74 -33.26 -22.85
N GLU A 58 10.51 -34.16 -21.89
CA GLU A 58 9.71 -33.85 -20.69
C GLU A 58 10.27 -32.68 -19.89
N PHE A 59 11.60 -32.62 -19.74
CA PHE A 59 12.26 -31.52 -19.05
C PHE A 59 12.06 -30.19 -19.78
N THR A 60 12.24 -30.16 -21.11
CA THR A 60 12.04 -28.96 -21.92
C THR A 60 10.58 -28.50 -21.95
N GLU A 61 9.62 -29.43 -22.00
CA GLU A 61 8.20 -29.12 -21.96
C GLU A 61 7.80 -28.55 -20.60
N SER A 62 8.31 -29.13 -19.51
CA SER A 62 8.09 -28.65 -18.15
C SER A 62 8.70 -27.25 -17.95
N ALA A 63 9.92 -27.02 -18.43
CA ALA A 63 10.58 -25.72 -18.37
C ALA A 63 9.85 -24.65 -19.20
N SER A 64 9.31 -25.01 -20.37
CA SER A 64 8.50 -24.12 -21.21
C SER A 64 7.21 -23.72 -20.49
N LYS A 65 6.50 -24.69 -19.90
CA LYS A 65 5.27 -24.44 -19.11
C LYS A 65 5.54 -23.55 -17.89
N ILE A 66 6.64 -23.75 -17.18
CA ILE A 66 7.05 -22.89 -16.05
C ILE A 66 7.32 -21.46 -16.53
N THR A 67 7.98 -21.31 -17.68
CA THR A 67 8.31 -19.99 -18.26
C THR A 67 7.05 -19.25 -18.71
N GLU A 68 6.10 -19.95 -19.33
CA GLU A 68 4.80 -19.37 -19.71
C GLU A 68 3.96 -18.99 -18.49
N LYS A 69 3.90 -19.87 -17.48
CA LYS A 69 3.17 -19.60 -16.23
C LYS A 69 3.74 -18.38 -15.49
N SER A 70 5.07 -18.24 -15.45
CA SER A 70 5.75 -17.07 -14.88
C SER A 70 5.43 -15.78 -15.65
N LYS A 71 5.38 -15.82 -16.99
CA LYS A 71 4.99 -14.67 -17.82
C LYS A 71 3.54 -14.26 -17.58
N LEU A 72 2.61 -15.22 -17.53
CA LEU A 72 1.20 -14.95 -17.23
C LEU A 72 1.04 -14.35 -15.83
N PHE A 73 1.77 -14.87 -14.84
CA PHE A 73 1.74 -14.33 -13.47
C PHE A 73 2.27 -12.89 -13.41
N SER A 74 3.39 -12.61 -14.06
CA SER A 74 3.93 -11.24 -14.17
C SER A 74 2.95 -10.28 -14.87
N SER A 75 2.28 -10.74 -15.93
CA SER A 75 1.22 -9.99 -16.61
C SER A 75 0.02 -9.70 -15.69
N GLY A 76 -0.38 -10.69 -14.87
CA GLY A 76 -1.43 -10.54 -13.88
C GLY A 76 -1.10 -9.50 -12.81
N LYS A 77 0.15 -9.47 -12.31
CA LYS A 77 0.62 -8.42 -11.39
C LYS A 77 0.55 -7.03 -12.00
N LYS A 78 0.97 -6.87 -13.26
CA LYS A 78 0.86 -5.59 -13.98
C LYS A 78 -0.59 -5.15 -14.14
N LYS A 79 -1.50 -6.08 -14.45
CA LYS A 79 -2.95 -5.81 -14.53
C LYS A 79 -3.52 -5.40 -13.18
N PHE A 80 -3.11 -6.06 -12.10
CA PHE A 80 -3.51 -5.69 -10.73
C PHE A 80 -3.09 -4.27 -10.38
N ASN A 81 -1.84 -3.90 -10.70
CA ASN A 81 -1.32 -2.55 -10.43
C ASN A 81 -2.07 -1.45 -11.20
N MET A 82 -2.71 -1.78 -12.33
CA MET A 82 -3.54 -0.83 -13.09
C MET A 82 -4.99 -0.85 -12.61
N GLU A 83 -5.58 -2.04 -12.46
CA GLU A 83 -6.96 -2.27 -12.09
C GLU A 83 -7.05 -3.51 -11.18
N PRO A 84 -7.08 -3.34 -9.84
CA PRO A 84 -6.96 -4.43 -8.89
C PRO A 84 -7.95 -5.57 -9.12
N ARG A 85 -9.24 -5.23 -9.30
CA ARG A 85 -10.32 -6.18 -9.55
C ARG A 85 -10.09 -7.03 -10.80
N LYS A 86 -9.73 -6.39 -11.92
CA LYS A 86 -9.45 -7.10 -13.19
C LYS A 86 -8.17 -7.94 -13.10
N GLY A 87 -7.17 -7.47 -12.34
CA GLY A 87 -5.95 -8.22 -12.08
C GLY A 87 -6.21 -9.53 -11.35
N ILE A 88 -7.02 -9.49 -10.27
CA ILE A 88 -7.43 -10.70 -9.55
C ILE A 88 -8.24 -11.62 -10.45
N SER A 89 -9.26 -11.12 -11.16
CA SER A 89 -10.05 -11.95 -12.09
C SER A 89 -9.18 -12.63 -13.14
N TYR A 90 -8.22 -11.90 -13.72
CA TYR A 90 -7.28 -12.48 -14.70
C TYR A 90 -6.42 -13.60 -14.08
N LEU A 91 -5.92 -13.43 -12.86
CA LEU A 91 -5.12 -14.45 -12.18
C LEU A 91 -5.97 -15.70 -11.85
N VAL A 92 -7.23 -15.52 -11.47
CA VAL A 92 -8.18 -16.61 -11.20
C VAL A 92 -8.53 -17.36 -12.48
N GLU A 93 -8.89 -16.66 -13.55
CA GLU A 93 -9.22 -17.26 -14.87
C GLU A 93 -8.07 -18.08 -15.44
N ASN A 94 -6.82 -17.63 -15.24
CA ASN A 94 -5.62 -18.34 -15.68
C ASN A 94 -5.18 -19.45 -14.71
N LYS A 95 -5.96 -19.75 -13.66
CA LYS A 95 -5.66 -20.77 -12.62
C LYS A 95 -4.33 -20.51 -11.91
N LEU A 96 -3.97 -19.24 -11.77
CA LEU A 96 -2.76 -18.78 -11.10
C LEU A 96 -3.03 -18.37 -9.65
N LEU A 97 -4.28 -18.02 -9.34
CA LEU A 97 -4.76 -17.64 -8.01
C LEU A 97 -6.10 -18.32 -7.75
N ASP A 98 -6.35 -18.68 -6.50
CA ASP A 98 -7.65 -19.18 -6.06
C ASP A 98 -8.57 -17.99 -5.74
N GLU A 99 -9.85 -18.09 -6.09
CA GLU A 99 -10.84 -17.02 -5.90
C GLU A 99 -11.23 -16.82 -4.42
N ARG A 100 -10.82 -17.72 -3.53
CA ARG A 100 -11.10 -17.63 -2.10
C ARG A 100 -10.34 -16.48 -1.43
N ALA A 101 -11.03 -15.75 -0.56
CA ALA A 101 -10.49 -14.61 0.18
C ALA A 101 -9.13 -14.86 0.88
N PRO A 102 -8.88 -16.00 1.56
CA PRO A 102 -7.57 -16.26 2.16
C PRO A 102 -6.43 -16.37 1.14
N ALA A 103 -6.68 -16.95 -0.03
CA ALA A 103 -5.66 -17.07 -1.08
C ALA A 103 -5.33 -15.71 -1.71
N ILE A 104 -6.36 -14.88 -1.92
CA ILE A 104 -6.18 -13.50 -2.36
C ILE A 104 -5.40 -12.70 -1.32
N ALA A 105 -5.72 -12.85 -0.03
CA ALA A 105 -5.02 -12.18 1.06
C ALA A 105 -3.53 -12.58 1.11
N GLU A 106 -3.22 -13.87 0.98
CA GLU A 106 -1.83 -14.34 0.90
C GLU A 106 -1.08 -13.78 -0.30
N PHE A 107 -1.73 -13.71 -1.47
CA PHE A 107 -1.17 -13.08 -2.66
C PHE A 107 -0.85 -11.60 -2.41
N LEU A 108 -1.78 -10.85 -1.84
CA LEU A 108 -1.57 -9.42 -1.54
C LEU A 108 -0.49 -9.18 -0.48
N TYR A 109 -0.31 -10.13 0.46
CA TYR A 109 0.65 -10.00 1.56
C TYR A 109 2.08 -10.43 1.18
N LYS A 110 2.22 -11.53 0.42
CA LYS A 110 3.54 -12.15 0.15
C LYS A 110 4.16 -11.75 -1.18
N GLU A 111 3.38 -11.37 -2.19
CA GLU A 111 3.92 -11.17 -3.53
C GLU A 111 4.60 -9.81 -3.72
N GLU A 112 5.84 -9.86 -4.20
CA GLU A 112 6.60 -8.67 -4.54
C GLU A 112 6.18 -8.07 -5.90
N GLY A 113 6.30 -6.75 -6.03
CA GLY A 113 6.00 -6.01 -7.27
C GLY A 113 4.52 -5.66 -7.46
N LEU A 114 3.70 -5.81 -6.41
CA LEU A 114 2.36 -5.24 -6.34
C LEU A 114 2.45 -3.78 -5.87
N ASN A 115 1.67 -2.91 -6.52
CA ASN A 115 1.55 -1.51 -6.13
C ASN A 115 0.75 -1.43 -4.82
N LYS A 116 1.31 -0.76 -3.82
CA LYS A 116 0.75 -0.74 -2.46
C LYS A 116 -0.51 0.13 -2.34
N THR A 117 -0.66 1.12 -3.21
CA THR A 117 -1.87 1.92 -3.37
C THR A 117 -3.00 1.09 -3.96
N ALA A 118 -2.70 0.25 -4.97
CA ALA A 118 -3.64 -0.71 -5.53
C ALA A 118 -4.12 -1.75 -4.50
N ILE A 119 -3.23 -2.22 -3.62
CA ILE A 119 -3.60 -3.11 -2.50
C ILE A 119 -4.59 -2.42 -1.55
N GLY A 120 -4.27 -1.20 -1.10
CA GLY A 120 -5.14 -0.45 -0.21
C GLY A 120 -6.51 -0.14 -0.79
N GLU A 121 -6.55 0.20 -2.09
CA GLU A 121 -7.79 0.45 -2.81
C GLU A 121 -8.67 -0.81 -2.88
N PHE A 122 -8.08 -1.98 -3.17
CA PHE A 122 -8.81 -3.25 -3.20
C PHE A 122 -9.33 -3.63 -1.81
N LEU A 123 -8.47 -3.62 -0.79
CA LEU A 123 -8.84 -4.01 0.58
C LEU A 123 -9.85 -3.04 1.22
N GLY A 124 -9.89 -1.79 0.77
CA GLY A 124 -10.80 -0.76 1.26
C GLY A 124 -12.23 -0.90 0.74
N GLU A 125 -12.52 -1.74 -0.25
CA GLU A 125 -13.85 -1.87 -0.86
C GLU A 125 -14.90 -2.46 0.10
N ARG A 126 -16.18 -2.18 -0.19
CA ARG A 126 -17.32 -2.57 0.68
C ARG A 126 -17.94 -3.93 0.37
N GLU A 127 -17.48 -4.59 -0.68
CA GLU A 127 -18.03 -5.87 -1.13
C GLU A 127 -17.56 -7.02 -0.25
N GLU A 128 -18.42 -8.03 -0.07
CA GLU A 128 -18.20 -9.16 0.85
C GLU A 128 -16.84 -9.84 0.65
N LEU A 129 -16.45 -10.10 -0.60
CA LEU A 129 -15.15 -10.70 -0.93
C LEU A 129 -13.99 -9.85 -0.41
N HIS A 130 -14.06 -8.52 -0.57
CA HIS A 130 -12.99 -7.60 -0.16
C HIS A 130 -12.94 -7.48 1.37
N LEU A 131 -14.09 -7.47 2.05
CA LEU A 131 -14.16 -7.48 3.51
C LEU A 131 -13.56 -8.76 4.11
N GLN A 132 -13.89 -9.92 3.53
CA GLN A 132 -13.30 -11.21 3.94
C GLN A 132 -11.80 -11.25 3.64
N THR A 133 -11.38 -10.70 2.50
CA THR A 133 -9.96 -10.61 2.13
C THR A 133 -9.20 -9.68 3.08
N LEU A 134 -9.76 -8.53 3.45
CA LEU A 134 -9.19 -7.63 4.46
C LEU A 134 -9.01 -8.34 5.78
N LYS A 135 -10.03 -9.05 6.28
CA LYS A 135 -9.92 -9.81 7.53
C LYS A 135 -8.79 -10.84 7.45
N ALA A 136 -8.76 -11.66 6.40
CA ALA A 136 -7.70 -12.65 6.21
C ALA A 136 -6.31 -11.99 6.06
N PHE A 137 -6.23 -10.82 5.42
CA PHE A 137 -4.99 -10.08 5.24
C PHE A 137 -4.46 -9.54 6.56
N VAL A 138 -5.33 -8.99 7.41
CA VAL A 138 -4.95 -8.52 8.75
C VAL A 138 -4.57 -9.71 9.65
N ASP A 139 -5.22 -10.87 9.49
CA ASP A 139 -4.89 -12.09 10.23
C ASP A 139 -3.49 -12.65 9.90
N LEU A 140 -2.94 -12.35 8.71
CA LEU A 140 -1.56 -12.68 8.35
C LEU A 140 -0.52 -11.82 9.08
N HIS A 141 -0.93 -10.71 9.69
CA HIS A 141 -0.03 -9.87 10.48
C HIS A 141 0.08 -10.42 11.91
N GLU A 142 1.32 -10.61 12.35
CA GLU A 142 1.65 -11.01 13.71
C GLU A 142 1.95 -9.76 14.55
N PHE A 143 0.99 -9.39 15.41
CA PHE A 143 1.10 -8.22 16.29
C PHE A 143 1.47 -8.56 17.73
N SER A 144 1.72 -9.83 18.03
CA SER A 144 2.11 -10.30 19.37
C SER A 144 3.40 -9.62 19.83
N ASP A 145 3.44 -9.19 21.09
CA ASP A 145 4.59 -8.53 21.73
C ASP A 145 5.05 -7.21 21.08
N LEU A 146 4.31 -6.70 20.09
CA LEU A 146 4.56 -5.40 19.47
C LEU A 146 3.72 -4.32 20.15
N ASN A 147 4.35 -3.16 20.40
CA ASN A 147 3.58 -1.99 20.81
C ASN A 147 2.73 -1.45 19.64
N LEU A 148 1.73 -0.61 19.95
CA LEU A 148 0.79 -0.11 18.95
C LEU A 148 1.48 0.65 17.81
N VAL A 149 2.54 1.41 18.09
CA VAL A 149 3.33 2.10 17.06
C VAL A 149 4.01 1.10 16.13
N GLN A 150 4.64 0.05 16.66
CA GLN A 150 5.33 -0.96 15.88
C GLN A 150 4.36 -1.77 15.01
N ALA A 151 3.23 -2.21 15.59
CA ALA A 151 2.21 -2.93 14.85
C ALA A 151 1.59 -2.07 13.72
N LEU A 152 1.26 -0.82 14.03
CA LEU A 152 0.64 0.10 13.07
C LEU A 152 1.62 0.49 11.97
N SER A 153 2.82 0.94 12.31
CA SER A 153 3.74 1.54 11.34
C SER A 153 4.63 0.54 10.62
N ARG A 154 5.22 -0.42 11.34
CA ARG A 154 6.26 -1.29 10.80
C ARG A 154 5.71 -2.54 10.14
N GLN A 155 4.51 -2.94 10.52
CA GLN A 155 3.84 -4.12 9.96
C GLN A 155 2.67 -3.70 9.09
N PHE A 156 1.65 -3.07 9.66
CA PHE A 156 0.40 -2.82 8.95
C PHE A 156 0.51 -1.81 7.81
N LEU A 157 0.95 -0.58 8.09
CA LEU A 157 1.11 0.48 7.09
C LEU A 157 2.32 0.27 6.16
N TRP A 158 3.15 -0.74 6.43
CA TRP A 158 4.21 -1.17 5.51
C TRP A 158 3.68 -2.07 4.38
N SER A 159 2.60 -2.80 4.62
CA SER A 159 2.06 -3.78 3.67
C SER A 159 1.21 -3.13 2.57
N PHE A 160 0.64 -1.95 2.81
CA PHE A 160 -0.20 -1.25 1.83
C PHE A 160 -0.22 0.27 2.10
N ARG A 161 -0.74 1.05 1.16
CA ARG A 161 -1.02 2.49 1.35
C ARG A 161 -2.48 2.67 1.71
N LEU A 162 -2.77 3.44 2.76
CA LEU A 162 -4.16 3.77 3.08
C LEU A 162 -4.84 4.44 1.85
N PRO A 163 -6.13 4.19 1.62
CA PRO A 163 -6.90 4.92 0.61
C PRO A 163 -7.25 6.34 1.09
N GLY A 164 -7.55 7.26 0.18
CA GLY A 164 -7.93 8.64 0.54
C GLY A 164 -9.37 8.81 1.04
N GLU A 165 -10.23 7.81 0.83
CA GLU A 165 -11.64 7.86 1.21
C GLU A 165 -11.85 7.48 2.68
N ALA A 166 -12.45 8.37 3.48
CA ALA A 166 -12.66 8.16 4.92
C ALA A 166 -13.35 6.83 5.27
N GLN A 167 -14.34 6.40 4.47
CA GLN A 167 -15.05 5.13 4.70
C GLN A 167 -14.17 3.90 4.47
N LYS A 168 -13.21 3.99 3.55
CA LYS A 168 -12.25 2.91 3.28
C LYS A 168 -11.22 2.84 4.40
N ILE A 169 -10.69 3.99 4.83
CA ILE A 169 -9.77 4.09 5.97
C ILE A 169 -10.41 3.50 7.24
N ASP A 170 -11.66 3.86 7.52
CA ASP A 170 -12.41 3.36 8.68
C ASP A 170 -12.44 1.83 8.73
N ARG A 171 -12.80 1.16 7.63
CA ARG A 171 -12.82 -0.31 7.54
C ARG A 171 -11.46 -0.93 7.83
N MET A 172 -10.41 -0.37 7.27
CA MET A 172 -9.04 -0.90 7.43
C MET A 172 -8.54 -0.74 8.87
N MET A 173 -8.79 0.43 9.47
CA MET A 173 -8.37 0.73 10.83
C MET A 173 -9.19 -0.02 11.88
N GLU A 174 -10.48 -0.29 11.61
CA GLU A 174 -11.31 -1.17 12.44
C GLU A 174 -10.78 -2.61 12.46
N ALA A 175 -10.45 -3.15 11.27
CA ALA A 175 -9.89 -4.49 11.15
C ALA A 175 -8.54 -4.60 11.88
N PHE A 176 -7.68 -3.58 11.73
CA PHE A 176 -6.42 -3.50 12.46
C PHE A 176 -6.62 -3.46 13.98
N ALA A 177 -7.50 -2.57 14.47
CA ALA A 177 -7.73 -2.41 15.90
C ALA A 177 -8.28 -3.69 16.53
N THR A 178 -9.19 -4.39 15.84
CA THR A 178 -9.71 -5.69 16.26
C THR A 178 -8.59 -6.71 16.39
N ARG A 179 -7.78 -6.89 15.32
CA ARG A 179 -6.67 -7.83 15.32
C ARG A 179 -5.63 -7.52 16.39
N TYR A 180 -5.27 -6.25 16.57
CA TYR A 180 -4.29 -5.85 17.57
C TYR A 180 -4.75 -6.24 18.98
N CYS A 181 -6.02 -6.00 19.31
CA CYS A 181 -6.61 -6.41 20.58
C CYS A 181 -6.65 -7.94 20.75
N ASP A 182 -6.94 -8.68 19.67
CA ASP A 182 -6.93 -10.15 19.70
C ASP A 182 -5.51 -10.72 19.97
N CYS A 183 -4.47 -10.10 19.40
CA CYS A 183 -3.07 -10.50 19.63
C CYS A 183 -2.53 -10.03 20.99
N ASN A 184 -3.00 -8.89 21.50
CA ASN A 184 -2.48 -8.25 22.71
C ASN A 184 -3.59 -8.11 23.77
N ALA A 185 -4.04 -9.26 24.28
CA ALA A 185 -5.05 -9.32 25.31
C ALA A 185 -4.62 -8.49 26.55
N ASN A 186 -5.54 -7.66 27.06
CA ASN A 186 -5.40 -6.77 28.22
C ASN A 186 -4.67 -5.43 28.02
N VAL A 187 -4.21 -5.09 26.81
CA VAL A 187 -3.60 -3.75 26.57
C VAL A 187 -4.67 -2.65 26.50
N PHE A 188 -5.81 -2.93 25.88
CA PHE A 188 -6.93 -2.00 25.74
C PHE A 188 -8.24 -2.64 26.21
N GLN A 189 -9.15 -1.85 26.78
CA GLN A 189 -10.46 -2.36 27.21
C GLN A 189 -11.43 -2.61 26.04
N SER A 190 -11.22 -1.94 24.91
CA SER A 190 -12.05 -2.09 23.70
C SER A 190 -11.23 -1.89 22.43
N SER A 191 -11.70 -2.47 21.32
CA SER A 191 -11.16 -2.19 19.98
C SER A 191 -11.32 -0.70 19.62
N ASP A 192 -12.38 -0.04 20.10
CA ASP A 192 -12.60 1.39 19.94
C ASP A 192 -11.46 2.23 20.54
N THR A 193 -10.95 1.87 21.73
CA THR A 193 -9.78 2.54 22.33
C THR A 193 -8.54 2.37 21.47
N CYS A 194 -8.28 1.16 20.96
CA CYS A 194 -7.17 0.90 20.06
C CYS A 194 -7.29 1.70 18.75
N TYR A 195 -8.49 1.75 18.18
CA TYR A 195 -8.80 2.51 16.97
C TYR A 195 -8.52 4.02 17.16
N ILE A 196 -9.10 4.62 18.21
CA ILE A 196 -8.94 6.06 18.50
C ILE A 196 -7.46 6.40 18.75
N LEU A 197 -6.77 5.57 19.55
CA LEU A 197 -5.36 5.79 19.85
C LEU A 197 -4.48 5.64 18.60
N SER A 198 -4.82 4.72 17.69
CA SER A 198 -4.11 4.57 16.42
C SER A 198 -4.17 5.85 15.59
N PHE A 199 -5.33 6.51 15.51
CA PHE A 199 -5.42 7.82 14.85
C PHE A 199 -4.67 8.92 15.58
N ALA A 200 -4.71 8.94 16.91
CA ALA A 200 -3.93 9.89 17.69
C ALA A 200 -2.42 9.75 17.43
N ILE A 201 -1.92 8.51 17.27
CA ILE A 201 -0.53 8.24 16.89
C ILE A 201 -0.23 8.74 15.47
N ILE A 202 -1.13 8.50 14.51
CA ILE A 202 -0.92 8.97 13.14
C ILE A 202 -0.89 10.51 13.09
N MET A 203 -1.80 11.19 13.78
CA MET A 203 -1.79 12.64 13.94
C MET A 203 -0.54 13.14 14.65
N LEU A 204 -0.05 12.41 15.66
CA LEU A 204 1.19 12.74 16.36
C LEU A 204 2.38 12.68 15.42
N ASN A 205 2.49 11.66 14.57
CA ASN A 205 3.55 11.55 13.57
C ASN A 205 3.60 12.79 12.69
N THR A 206 2.45 13.21 12.17
CA THR A 206 2.39 14.40 11.34
C THR A 206 2.70 15.66 12.15
N SER A 207 2.22 15.79 13.38
CA SER A 207 2.54 16.92 14.25
C SER A 207 4.06 17.04 14.46
N LEU A 208 4.73 15.94 14.82
CA LEU A 208 6.16 15.92 15.13
C LEU A 208 7.05 16.12 13.90
N HIS A 209 6.75 15.44 12.79
CA HIS A 209 7.68 15.31 11.67
C HIS A 209 7.35 16.14 10.44
N ASN A 210 6.11 16.62 10.29
CA ASN A 210 5.77 17.50 9.17
C ASN A 210 6.39 18.91 9.40
N PRO A 211 7.29 19.40 8.53
CA PRO A 211 7.90 20.72 8.69
C PRO A 211 6.88 21.88 8.65
N CYS A 212 5.71 21.67 8.05
CA CYS A 212 4.64 22.66 7.98
C CYS A 212 3.96 22.88 9.35
N VAL A 213 4.04 21.91 10.27
CA VAL A 213 3.47 22.04 11.61
C VAL A 213 4.48 22.75 12.52
N LYS A 214 4.14 23.98 12.90
CA LYS A 214 4.97 24.83 13.78
C LYS A 214 4.82 24.50 15.27
N ASP A 215 3.61 24.15 15.70
CA ASP A 215 3.31 23.78 17.08
C ASP A 215 3.41 22.26 17.23
N LYS A 216 4.58 21.79 17.70
CA LYS A 216 4.85 20.37 17.91
C LYS A 216 4.14 19.93 19.20
N THR A 217 3.31 18.90 19.10
CA THR A 217 2.64 18.32 20.27
C THR A 217 3.68 17.80 21.25
N THR A 218 3.70 18.29 22.50
CA THR A 218 4.60 17.76 23.55
C THR A 218 4.08 16.47 24.15
N LEU A 219 4.92 15.76 24.91
CA LEU A 219 4.53 14.53 25.62
C LEU A 219 3.33 14.78 26.56
N GLU A 220 3.38 15.83 27.37
CA GLU A 220 2.33 16.16 28.33
C GLU A 220 1.01 16.48 27.62
N ARG A 221 1.11 17.18 26.48
CA ARG A 221 -0.05 17.48 25.64
C ARG A 221 -0.63 16.21 25.03
N PHE A 222 0.21 15.29 24.54
CA PHE A 222 -0.24 14.01 23.99
C PHE A 222 -0.94 13.16 25.05
N ILE A 223 -0.42 13.10 26.28
CA ILE A 223 -1.08 12.42 27.40
C ILE A 223 -2.43 13.08 27.71
N SER A 224 -2.46 14.40 27.85
CA SER A 224 -3.69 15.14 28.14
C SER A 224 -4.77 14.99 27.05
N MET A 225 -4.39 14.92 25.78
CA MET A 225 -5.34 14.77 24.66
C MET A 225 -6.00 13.39 24.62
N ASN A 226 -5.34 12.39 25.21
CA ASN A 226 -5.75 10.99 25.23
C ASN A 226 -6.30 10.55 26.61
N ARG A 227 -6.62 11.49 27.51
CA ARG A 227 -7.35 11.16 28.74
C ARG A 227 -8.78 10.70 28.43
N GLY A 228 -9.28 9.73 29.20
CA GLY A 228 -10.63 9.18 29.09
C GLY A 228 -10.87 8.26 27.89
N ILE A 229 -9.87 7.95 27.06
CA ILE A 229 -10.07 7.16 25.83
C ILE A 229 -10.26 5.66 26.08
N ASN A 230 -10.00 5.17 27.30
CA ASN A 230 -10.13 3.78 27.68
C ASN A 230 -11.52 3.54 28.32
N ASN A 231 -12.60 3.67 27.52
CA ASN A 231 -13.99 3.60 27.97
C ASN A 231 -14.32 4.55 29.14
N GLY A 232 -13.82 5.79 29.08
CA GLY A 232 -13.97 6.79 30.14
C GLY A 232 -12.82 6.81 31.15
N GLY A 233 -11.97 5.77 31.18
CA GLY A 233 -10.74 5.73 31.96
C GLY A 233 -9.50 6.24 31.20
N ASP A 234 -8.42 6.45 31.93
CA ASP A 234 -7.11 6.84 31.38
C ASP A 234 -6.26 5.61 31.03
N LEU A 235 -5.46 5.71 29.97
CA LEU A 235 -4.39 4.74 29.70
C LEU A 235 -3.17 5.05 30.57
N PRO A 236 -2.31 4.06 30.88
CA PRO A 236 -1.09 4.31 31.65
C PRO A 236 -0.20 5.36 30.99
N ASP A 237 0.21 6.38 31.74
CA ASP A 237 1.10 7.45 31.25
C ASP A 237 2.41 6.87 30.68
N GLU A 238 2.92 5.77 31.25
CA GLU A 238 4.11 5.08 30.75
C GLU A 238 3.90 4.50 29.34
N LEU A 239 2.70 3.97 29.04
CA LEU A 239 2.36 3.47 27.71
C LEU A 239 2.33 4.62 26.70
N LEU A 240 1.61 5.70 27.02
CA LEU A 240 1.51 6.88 26.15
C LEU A 240 2.89 7.53 25.93
N SER A 241 3.74 7.54 26.95
CA SER A 241 5.11 8.04 26.85
C SER A 241 5.96 7.20 25.90
N LYS A 242 5.91 5.86 26.01
CA LYS A 242 6.62 4.97 25.08
C LYS A 242 6.15 5.13 23.63
N LEU A 243 4.84 5.29 23.42
CA LEU A 243 4.27 5.53 22.08
C LEU A 243 4.76 6.87 21.52
N TYR A 244 4.73 7.93 22.33
CA TYR A 244 5.20 9.26 21.94
C TYR A 244 6.70 9.24 21.58
N GLU A 245 7.54 8.67 22.45
CA GLU A 245 8.99 8.58 22.23
C GLU A 245 9.31 7.76 20.99
N SER A 246 8.59 6.65 20.75
CA SER A 246 8.77 5.85 19.54
C SER A 246 8.55 6.67 18.28
N ILE A 247 7.45 7.44 18.21
CA ILE A 247 7.19 8.31 17.06
C ILE A 247 8.20 9.45 17.01
N HIS A 248 8.49 10.11 18.12
CA HIS A 248 9.45 11.21 18.17
C HIS A 248 10.84 10.79 17.67
N SER A 249 11.26 9.57 17.99
CA SER A 249 12.57 9.03 17.59
C SER A 249 12.65 8.68 16.11
N GLU A 250 11.58 8.11 15.53
CA GLU A 250 11.55 7.66 14.15
C GLU A 250 10.18 7.93 13.52
N PRO A 251 10.10 8.74 12.44
CA PRO A 251 8.86 8.93 11.71
C PRO A 251 8.39 7.62 11.09
N PHE A 252 7.09 7.55 10.79
CA PHE A 252 6.55 6.46 10.00
C PHE A 252 7.33 6.29 8.69
N LYS A 253 7.88 5.09 8.49
CA LYS A 253 8.47 4.68 7.22
C LYS A 253 7.38 4.11 6.35
N ILE A 254 7.18 4.70 5.19
CA ILE A 254 6.04 4.38 4.35
C ILE A 254 6.57 4.04 2.97
N PRO A 255 6.19 2.88 2.41
CA PRO A 255 6.79 2.36 1.20
C PRO A 255 6.69 3.32 0.02
N GLU A 256 7.81 3.82 -0.51
CA GLU A 256 7.86 4.75 -1.65
C GLU A 256 7.20 4.13 -2.89
N ASP A 257 6.15 4.77 -3.42
CA ASP A 257 5.61 4.43 -4.75
C ASP A 257 5.16 5.71 -5.51
N ASP A 258 4.70 6.77 -4.82
CA ASP A 258 4.10 7.92 -5.53
C ASP A 258 4.02 9.27 -4.78
N GLY A 259 4.64 9.44 -3.60
CA GLY A 259 4.77 10.75 -2.93
C GLY A 259 3.47 11.37 -2.36
N ASN A 260 2.29 10.84 -2.70
CA ASN A 260 0.99 11.17 -2.10
C ASN A 260 0.74 10.32 -0.85
N ASP A 261 1.59 10.49 0.15
CA ASP A 261 1.54 9.70 1.38
C ASP A 261 0.48 10.18 2.38
N LEU A 262 -0.37 9.28 2.91
CA LEU A 262 -1.36 9.62 3.93
C LEU A 262 -0.82 10.26 5.20
N THR A 263 0.40 9.96 5.64
CA THR A 263 0.94 10.58 6.86
C THR A 263 1.40 12.02 6.62
N HIS A 264 1.64 12.39 5.36
CA HIS A 264 1.71 13.77 4.89
C HIS A 264 0.33 14.33 4.46
N THR A 265 -0.65 13.47 4.12
CA THR A 265 -2.02 13.81 3.64
C THR A 265 -3.00 14.09 4.79
N PHE A 266 -2.65 13.92 6.07
CA PHE A 266 -3.42 14.53 7.17
C PHE A 266 -3.47 16.07 7.06
N PHE A 267 -2.62 16.64 6.20
CA PHE A 267 -2.64 18.04 5.76
C PHE A 267 -2.77 18.11 4.23
N ASN A 268 -3.55 17.24 3.59
CA ASN A 268 -3.95 17.51 2.21
C ASN A 268 -4.85 18.73 2.24
N PRO A 269 -4.53 19.81 1.52
CA PRO A 269 -5.45 20.91 1.47
C PRO A 269 -6.78 20.46 0.88
N ASP A 270 -7.87 20.67 1.62
CA ASP A 270 -9.24 20.59 1.12
C ASP A 270 -9.35 21.35 -0.21
N ARG A 271 -8.56 22.42 -0.35
CA ARG A 271 -8.33 23.11 -1.62
C ARG A 271 -7.07 23.97 -1.63
N GLU A 272 -6.42 24.06 -2.78
CA GLU A 272 -5.36 25.03 -3.05
C GLU A 272 -5.56 25.77 -4.37
N GLY A 273 -5.01 26.98 -4.50
CA GLY A 273 -5.18 27.79 -5.71
C GLY A 273 -4.81 29.26 -5.55
N TRP A 274 -4.70 29.96 -6.68
CA TRP A 274 -4.39 31.39 -6.71
C TRP A 274 -5.66 32.24 -6.55
N LEU A 275 -5.68 33.09 -5.52
CA LEU A 275 -6.77 34.07 -5.33
C LEU A 275 -6.22 35.48 -5.12
N LEU A 276 -7.10 36.46 -5.36
CA LEU A 276 -6.85 37.86 -5.03
C LEU A 276 -7.52 38.17 -3.69
N LYS A 277 -6.78 38.75 -2.74
CA LYS A 277 -7.35 39.18 -1.44
C LYS A 277 -7.27 40.68 -1.25
N LEU A 278 -8.28 41.24 -0.59
CA LEU A 278 -8.29 42.63 -0.18
C LEU A 278 -7.52 42.82 1.13
N GLY A 279 -6.74 43.90 1.23
CA GLY A 279 -6.07 44.31 2.46
C GLY A 279 -7.04 44.81 3.53
N GLY A 280 -6.59 44.79 4.79
CA GLY A 280 -7.42 45.11 5.96
C GLY A 280 -7.57 46.62 6.14
N ARG A 281 -6.53 47.22 6.74
CA ARG A 281 -6.42 48.68 6.95
C ARG A 281 -6.24 49.45 5.64
N VAL A 282 -5.41 48.93 4.73
CA VAL A 282 -5.18 49.49 3.41
C VAL A 282 -5.86 48.59 2.38
N LYS A 283 -6.81 49.13 1.64
CA LYS A 283 -7.67 48.38 0.70
C LYS A 283 -6.99 48.14 -0.66
N THR A 284 -5.88 47.41 -0.65
CA THR A 284 -5.17 46.98 -1.86
C THR A 284 -5.39 45.51 -2.14
N TRP A 285 -5.55 45.14 -3.41
CA TRP A 285 -5.62 43.75 -3.85
C TRP A 285 -4.24 43.13 -3.99
N LYS A 286 -4.07 41.90 -3.51
CA LYS A 286 -2.83 41.12 -3.60
C LYS A 286 -3.13 39.71 -4.05
N ARG A 287 -2.39 39.22 -5.04
CA ARG A 287 -2.44 37.82 -5.49
C ARG A 287 -1.65 36.96 -4.51
N ARG A 288 -2.26 35.89 -4.01
CA ARG A 288 -1.66 34.97 -3.04
C ARG A 288 -2.06 33.54 -3.38
N TRP A 289 -1.16 32.60 -3.11
CA TRP A 289 -1.47 31.18 -3.19
C TRP A 289 -2.18 30.80 -1.90
N PHE A 290 -3.41 30.32 -2.00
CA PHE A 290 -4.22 29.91 -0.87
C PHE A 290 -4.19 28.41 -0.71
N ILE A 291 -4.15 27.97 0.54
CA ILE A 291 -4.20 26.57 0.95
C ILE A 291 -5.24 26.51 2.07
N LEU A 292 -6.29 25.73 1.88
CA LEU A 292 -7.33 25.46 2.87
C LEU A 292 -7.04 24.10 3.49
N THR A 293 -6.74 24.05 4.78
CA THR A 293 -6.48 22.81 5.52
C THR A 293 -6.70 23.04 7.01
N ASP A 294 -7.08 22.01 7.76
CA ASP A 294 -7.32 22.05 9.22
C ASP A 294 -8.24 23.19 9.69
N ASN A 295 -9.33 23.43 8.96
CA ASN A 295 -10.26 24.51 9.27
C ASN A 295 -9.58 25.90 9.31
N CYS A 296 -8.46 26.05 8.60
CA CYS A 296 -7.67 27.25 8.49
C CYS A 296 -7.40 27.57 7.03
N LEU A 297 -7.44 28.86 6.71
CA LEU A 297 -7.10 29.36 5.39
C LEU A 297 -5.74 30.05 5.43
N TYR A 298 -4.75 29.40 4.84
CA TYR A 298 -3.37 29.88 4.71
C TYR A 298 -3.20 30.61 3.40
N TYR A 299 -2.36 31.64 3.39
CA TYR A 299 -2.00 32.31 2.14
C TYR A 299 -0.51 32.68 2.07
N PHE A 300 0.10 32.43 0.93
CA PHE A 300 1.52 32.57 0.66
C PHE A 300 1.77 33.61 -0.43
N GLU A 301 2.97 34.20 -0.45
CA GLU A 301 3.36 35.10 -1.54
C GLU A 301 3.70 34.31 -2.81
N PHE A 302 4.42 33.20 -2.65
CA PHE A 302 4.78 32.25 -3.69
C PHE A 302 4.44 30.81 -3.28
N THR A 303 4.29 29.92 -4.26
CA THR A 303 4.01 28.48 -4.02
C THR A 303 5.18 27.74 -3.38
N THR A 304 6.40 28.28 -3.51
CA THR A 304 7.64 27.72 -2.94
C THR A 304 7.93 28.20 -1.52
N ASP A 305 7.11 29.10 -0.97
CA ASP A 305 7.33 29.68 0.35
C ASP A 305 7.07 28.63 1.44
N LYS A 306 8.04 28.45 2.33
CA LYS A 306 7.91 27.53 3.48
C LYS A 306 7.05 28.10 4.61
N GLU A 307 6.83 29.42 4.65
CA GLU A 307 6.05 30.09 5.68
C GLU A 307 4.89 30.89 5.11
N PRO A 308 3.68 30.80 5.68
CA PRO A 308 2.54 31.55 5.21
C PRO A 308 2.71 33.04 5.50
N ARG A 309 2.26 33.89 4.55
CA ARG A 309 2.16 35.33 4.79
C ARG A 309 1.06 35.65 5.79
N GLY A 310 0.06 34.80 5.92
CA GLY A 310 -0.87 34.85 7.03
C GLY A 310 -1.80 33.65 7.10
N ILE A 311 -2.46 33.54 8.25
CA ILE A 311 -3.28 32.41 8.65
C ILE A 311 -4.62 32.95 9.14
N ILE A 312 -5.71 32.41 8.61
CA ILE A 312 -7.07 32.78 8.96
C ILE A 312 -7.79 31.53 9.49
N PRO A 313 -7.88 31.36 10.82
CA PRO A 313 -8.75 30.36 11.43
C PRO A 313 -10.20 30.56 10.97
N LEU A 314 -10.85 29.49 10.52
CA LEU A 314 -12.23 29.52 10.03
C LEU A 314 -13.26 29.26 11.14
N GLU A 315 -12.82 29.06 12.37
CA GLU A 315 -13.67 28.91 13.55
C GLU A 315 -14.65 30.09 13.70
N ASN A 316 -15.94 29.78 13.78
CA ASN A 316 -17.03 30.76 13.91
C ASN A 316 -17.13 31.76 12.74
N LEU A 317 -16.53 31.45 11.59
CA LEU A 317 -16.69 32.21 10.36
C LEU A 317 -17.72 31.54 9.44
N CYS A 318 -18.32 32.35 8.59
CA CYS A 318 -19.15 31.89 7.47
C CYS A 318 -18.64 32.50 6.18
N VAL A 319 -18.92 31.82 5.07
CA VAL A 319 -18.57 32.28 3.73
C VAL A 319 -19.81 32.54 2.88
N ARG A 320 -19.82 33.66 2.18
CA ARG A 320 -20.89 34.05 1.25
C ARG A 320 -20.33 34.70 -0.01
N GLU A 321 -21.09 34.67 -1.08
CA GLU A 321 -20.85 35.49 -2.27
C GLU A 321 -21.14 36.96 -1.94
N VAL A 322 -20.30 37.87 -2.44
CA VAL A 322 -20.53 39.32 -2.33
C VAL A 322 -20.23 40.02 -3.66
N PRO A 323 -21.08 40.98 -4.10
CA PRO A 323 -20.73 41.85 -5.21
C PRO A 323 -19.67 42.86 -4.77
N TYR A 324 -18.60 43.04 -5.56
CA TYR A 324 -17.58 44.05 -5.30
C TYR A 324 -17.38 44.97 -6.52
N PRO A 325 -17.35 46.30 -6.34
CA PRO A 325 -17.11 47.22 -7.44
C PRO A 325 -15.76 46.95 -8.13
N ARG A 326 -15.78 46.70 -9.45
CA ARG A 326 -14.58 46.52 -10.30
C ARG A 326 -13.73 45.26 -10.02
N LYS A 327 -14.28 44.26 -9.30
CA LYS A 327 -13.67 42.93 -9.14
C LYS A 327 -14.74 41.84 -9.27
N PRO A 328 -14.62 40.93 -10.25
CA PRO A 328 -15.59 39.86 -10.42
C PRO A 328 -15.36 38.73 -9.39
N PHE A 329 -16.36 37.86 -9.27
CA PHE A 329 -16.29 36.58 -8.55
C PHE A 329 -15.78 36.67 -7.10
N CYS A 330 -16.34 37.60 -6.33
CA CYS A 330 -15.92 37.85 -4.96
C CYS A 330 -16.69 37.01 -3.94
N LEU A 331 -15.98 36.56 -2.91
CA LEU A 331 -16.48 35.90 -1.72
C LEU A 331 -16.01 36.65 -0.47
N GLU A 332 -16.78 36.54 0.62
CA GLU A 332 -16.47 37.17 1.90
C GLU A 332 -16.51 36.16 3.03
N LEU A 333 -15.42 36.11 3.82
CA LEU A 333 -15.38 35.47 5.14
C LEU A 333 -15.76 36.49 6.20
N TYR A 334 -16.79 36.20 6.97
CA TYR A 334 -17.31 37.09 8.01
C TYR A 334 -17.77 36.28 9.22
N ASN A 335 -17.79 36.92 10.40
CA ASN A 335 -18.35 36.33 11.60
C ASN A 335 -19.83 36.76 11.73
N PRO A 336 -20.81 35.84 11.67
CA PRO A 336 -22.23 36.16 11.77
C PRO A 336 -22.64 36.63 13.17
N ASN A 337 -21.98 36.14 14.22
CA ASN A 337 -22.31 36.42 15.61
C ASN A 337 -21.80 37.80 16.07
N CYS A 338 -20.67 38.25 15.51
CA CYS A 338 -20.03 39.52 15.87
C CYS A 338 -19.57 40.33 14.64
N PRO A 339 -20.48 40.97 13.88
CA PRO A 339 -20.16 41.59 12.58
C PRO A 339 -19.16 42.76 12.63
N ARG A 340 -18.98 43.38 13.81
CA ARG A 340 -18.10 44.55 14.01
C ARG A 340 -16.75 44.18 14.65
N GLN A 341 -16.59 42.94 15.10
CA GLN A 341 -15.37 42.47 15.75
C GLN A 341 -14.33 42.10 14.69
N LYS A 342 -13.05 42.28 15.02
CA LYS A 342 -11.97 41.83 14.15
C LYS A 342 -11.89 40.32 14.17
N ILE A 343 -11.70 39.71 13.01
CA ILE A 343 -11.43 38.28 12.86
C ILE A 343 -10.04 38.02 13.44
N LYS A 344 -9.94 37.08 14.36
CA LYS A 344 -8.67 36.62 14.92
C LYS A 344 -7.88 35.92 13.81
N ALA A 345 -6.82 36.56 13.34
CA ALA A 345 -5.96 36.05 12.29
C ALA A 345 -4.56 36.63 12.50
N CYS A 346 -3.53 36.03 11.90
CA CYS A 346 -2.17 36.56 11.94
C CYS A 346 -1.60 36.78 10.54
N LYS A 347 -0.65 37.71 10.42
CA LYS A 347 0.11 37.94 9.20
C LYS A 347 1.56 38.29 9.52
N THR A 348 2.46 38.04 8.59
CA THR A 348 3.87 38.43 8.67
C THR A 348 4.07 39.76 7.94
N GLU A 349 4.71 40.73 8.60
CA GLU A 349 5.11 41.99 7.97
C GLU A 349 6.43 41.82 7.20
N THR A 350 6.82 42.83 6.42
CA THR A 350 8.03 42.77 5.57
C THR A 350 9.33 42.64 6.35
N ASP A 351 9.30 42.91 7.65
CA ASP A 351 10.42 42.76 8.58
C ASP A 351 10.43 41.40 9.31
N GLY A 352 9.54 40.47 8.92
CA GLY A 352 9.45 39.13 9.50
C GLY A 352 8.65 39.04 10.80
N ARG A 353 8.13 40.16 11.35
CA ARG A 353 7.31 40.12 12.57
C ARG A 353 5.91 39.60 12.28
N VAL A 354 5.43 38.70 13.15
CA VAL A 354 4.05 38.20 13.13
C VAL A 354 3.17 39.16 13.92
N VAL A 355 2.12 39.68 13.28
CA VAL A 355 1.17 40.63 13.88
C VAL A 355 -0.27 40.16 13.66
N GLU A 356 -1.17 40.59 14.54
CA GLU A 356 -2.61 40.30 14.41
C GLU A 356 -3.21 41.01 13.19
N GLY A 357 -4.08 40.28 12.47
CA GLY A 357 -4.88 40.76 11.37
C GLY A 357 -5.81 41.90 11.80
N LYS A 358 -5.99 42.89 10.93
CA LYS A 358 -6.84 44.07 11.20
C LYS A 358 -8.11 44.03 10.34
N HIS A 359 -8.64 42.83 10.10
CA HIS A 359 -9.76 42.57 9.21
C HIS A 359 -11.04 42.35 10.01
N GLN A 360 -12.12 43.04 9.65
CA GLN A 360 -13.48 42.74 10.12
C GLN A 360 -14.13 41.65 9.27
N SER A 361 -13.80 41.62 7.99
CA SER A 361 -14.11 40.57 7.04
C SER A 361 -12.96 40.41 6.04
N TYR A 362 -12.86 39.23 5.42
CA TYR A 362 -11.92 38.97 4.34
C TYR A 362 -12.66 38.86 3.02
N THR A 363 -12.51 39.87 2.17
CA THR A 363 -12.97 39.82 0.78
C THR A 363 -11.90 39.21 -0.11
N ILE A 364 -12.27 38.18 -0.87
CA ILE A 364 -11.41 37.40 -1.76
C ILE A 364 -12.08 37.33 -3.13
N SER A 365 -11.31 37.36 -4.21
CA SER A 365 -11.77 37.31 -5.60
C SER A 365 -11.09 36.15 -6.30
N ALA A 366 -11.90 35.29 -6.91
CA ALA A 366 -11.47 34.15 -7.71
C ALA A 366 -11.32 34.53 -9.20
N PRO A 367 -10.57 33.77 -10.00
CA PRO A 367 -10.40 34.04 -11.42
C PRO A 367 -11.65 33.69 -12.26
N SER A 368 -12.51 32.78 -11.79
CA SER A 368 -13.78 32.43 -12.45
C SER A 368 -14.93 32.25 -11.46
N ALA A 369 -16.16 32.19 -11.96
CA ALA A 369 -17.35 31.92 -11.15
C ALA A 369 -17.32 30.50 -10.60
N GLU A 370 -16.90 29.53 -11.41
CA GLU A 370 -16.76 28.11 -11.02
C GLU A 370 -15.72 27.97 -9.90
N GLU A 371 -14.59 28.67 -10.02
CA GLU A 371 -13.58 28.64 -8.96
C GLU A 371 -14.09 29.27 -7.67
N ARG A 372 -14.79 30.41 -7.73
CA ARG A 372 -15.41 31.04 -6.57
C ARG A 372 -16.37 30.08 -5.88
N ASP A 373 -17.29 29.49 -6.63
CA ASP A 373 -18.34 28.63 -6.08
C ASP A 373 -17.73 27.38 -5.45
N SER A 374 -16.76 26.76 -6.14
CA SER A 374 -15.98 25.68 -5.56
C SER A 374 -15.21 26.10 -4.29
N TRP A 375 -14.82 27.37 -4.13
CA TRP A 375 -14.04 27.84 -2.95
C TRP A 375 -15.00 28.07 -1.80
N ILE A 376 -16.18 28.62 -2.09
CA ILE A 376 -17.28 28.74 -1.13
C ILE A 376 -17.68 27.35 -0.63
N ASP A 377 -17.85 26.38 -1.52
CA ASP A 377 -18.24 25.02 -1.16
C ASP A 377 -17.15 24.30 -0.36
N ALA A 378 -15.88 24.42 -0.75
CA ALA A 378 -14.75 23.84 -0.01
C ALA A 378 -14.61 24.48 1.39
N ILE A 379 -14.73 25.80 1.50
CA ILE A 379 -14.66 26.50 2.79
C ILE A 379 -15.87 26.14 3.66
N ARG A 380 -17.08 26.07 3.09
CA ARG A 380 -18.26 25.59 3.82
C ARG A 380 -18.08 24.15 4.27
N ALA A 381 -17.57 23.28 3.40
CA ALA A 381 -17.26 21.91 3.74
C ALA A 381 -16.25 21.87 4.89
N SER A 382 -15.10 22.55 4.82
CA SER A 382 -14.12 22.59 5.92
C SER A 382 -14.73 23.11 7.23
N ILE A 383 -15.63 24.12 7.17
CA ILE A 383 -16.37 24.63 8.34
C ILE A 383 -17.42 23.63 8.88
N THR A 384 -17.98 22.75 8.04
CA THR A 384 -19.10 21.83 8.36
C THR A 384 -18.74 20.35 8.42
N LYS A 385 -17.56 19.98 7.95
CA LYS A 385 -17.07 18.63 7.73
C LYS A 385 -15.59 18.62 8.01
N ASP A 386 -15.22 17.91 9.05
CA ASP A 386 -14.22 16.88 8.84
C ASP A 386 -14.96 15.56 9.08
N PRO A 387 -15.38 14.81 8.04
CA PRO A 387 -16.15 13.58 8.23
C PRO A 387 -15.36 12.51 8.97
N PHE A 388 -14.03 12.63 8.99
CA PHE A 388 -13.10 11.69 9.59
C PHE A 388 -12.80 12.08 11.05
N TYR A 389 -12.54 13.35 11.34
CA TYR A 389 -12.51 13.89 12.69
C TYR A 389 -13.88 13.81 13.34
N ASP A 390 -14.99 13.95 12.60
CA ASP A 390 -16.34 13.67 13.07
C ASP A 390 -16.49 12.19 13.36
N LEU A 391 -15.97 11.27 12.54
CA LEU A 391 -16.03 9.83 12.81
C LEU A 391 -15.30 9.47 14.11
N VAL A 392 -14.06 9.96 14.25
CA VAL A 392 -13.22 9.77 15.43
C VAL A 392 -13.81 10.49 16.65
N SER A 393 -14.36 11.70 16.48
CA SER A 393 -14.99 12.48 17.55
C SER A 393 -16.33 11.89 17.98
N VAL A 394 -17.14 11.36 17.06
CA VAL A 394 -18.40 10.67 17.35
C VAL A 394 -18.11 9.38 18.10
N ARG A 395 -17.13 8.59 17.66
CA ARG A 395 -16.68 7.39 18.41
C ARG A 395 -16.10 7.75 19.76
N LYS A 396 -15.22 8.75 19.85
CA LYS A 396 -14.66 9.25 21.11
C LYS A 396 -15.77 9.71 22.07
N LYS A 397 -16.77 10.45 21.59
CA LYS A 397 -17.96 10.83 22.38
C LYS A 397 -18.77 9.60 22.82
N LYS A 398 -18.95 8.60 21.95
CA LYS A 398 -19.65 7.37 22.28
C LYS A 398 -18.94 6.62 23.41
N VAL A 399 -17.62 6.43 23.30
CA VAL A 399 -16.77 5.75 24.29
C VAL A 399 -16.74 6.49 25.63
N ILE A 400 -16.69 7.83 25.62
CA ILE A 400 -16.70 8.65 26.84
C ILE A 400 -18.09 8.68 27.50
N ASN A 401 -19.18 8.63 26.72
CA ASN A 401 -20.55 8.75 27.22
C ASN A 401 -21.24 7.41 27.55
N THR A 402 -20.60 6.24 27.35
CA THR A 402 -21.24 4.94 27.62
C THR A 402 -21.14 4.46 29.08
N THR A 403 -20.62 5.27 29.98
CA THR A 403 -20.56 4.94 31.41
C THR A 403 -21.91 5.20 32.09
N PRO A 404 -22.51 4.22 32.79
CA PRO A 404 -23.54 4.50 33.79
C PRO A 404 -22.89 5.23 34.98
N GLU A 405 -23.59 6.21 35.53
CA GLU A 405 -23.23 6.91 36.79
C GLU A 405 -22.91 5.96 37.96
#